data_AF-A0A9J6GL05-F1
#
_entry.id   AF-A0A9J6GL05-F1
#
_cell.length_a   1.000
_cell.length_b   1.000
_cell.length_c   1.000
_cell.angle_alpha   90.00
_cell.angle_beta   90.00
_cell.angle_gamma   90.00
#
_symmetry.space_group_name_H-M   'P 1'
#
loop_
_entity.id
_entity.type
_entity.pdbx_description
1 polymer ?
#
loop_
_entity_poly.entity_id
_entity_poly.type
_entity_poly.pdbx_seq_one_letter_code
_entity_poly.pdbx_strand_id
1 'polypeptide(L)'
;MATLNEVIFLRFVKHFVVVVRCSQDHKVLIIVDSHSSHTVNLDAIKYARDNGFIMPPPPLSPHALHKLQPLGVSFFKVFNTPYNDACREWMVSHPGGRITMNDIGGLVAKIFDRPATSATLLLDSKSVVFGPFHPLF
;
A
#
# COMPACT_ATOMS: atom_id res chain seq x y z
N MET A 1 -17.54 8.12 -1.15
CA MET A 1 -16.08 7.89 -1.11
C MET A 1 -15.80 7.17 0.19
N ALA A 2 -15.39 5.90 0.16
CA ALA A 2 -15.14 5.13 1.37
C ALA A 2 -13.79 5.57 1.95
N THR A 3 -13.82 6.36 3.03
CA THR A 3 -12.61 6.76 3.74
C THR A 3 -12.18 5.66 4.70
N LEU A 4 -10.87 5.49 4.85
CA LEU A 4 -10.28 4.60 5.84
C LEU A 4 -10.60 5.16 7.23
N ASN A 5 -11.58 4.56 7.90
CA ASN A 5 -11.93 4.90 9.28
C ASN A 5 -11.13 4.01 10.26
N GLU A 6 -11.17 4.36 11.53
CA GLU A 6 -10.39 3.70 12.58
C GLU A 6 -10.68 2.18 12.65
N VAL A 7 -11.95 1.78 12.47
CA VAL A 7 -12.38 0.37 12.52
C VAL A 7 -11.81 -0.44 11.35
N ILE A 8 -11.86 0.12 10.14
CA ILE A 8 -11.33 -0.52 8.94
C ILE A 8 -9.80 -0.60 9.04
N PHE A 9 -9.16 0.43 9.60
CA PHE A 9 -7.71 0.45 9.79
C PHE A 9 -7.24 -0.64 10.77
N LEU A 10 -7.93 -0.83 11.90
CA LEU A 10 -7.60 -1.91 12.83
C LEU A 10 -7.73 -3.30 12.18
N ARG A 11 -8.77 -3.53 11.36
CA ARG A 11 -8.93 -4.77 10.60
C ARG A 11 -7.78 -4.98 9.62
N PHE A 12 -7.36 -3.92 8.94
CA PHE A 12 -6.21 -3.96 8.04
C PHE A 12 -4.93 -4.35 8.79
N VAL A 13 -4.61 -3.69 9.92
CA VAL A 13 -3.40 -4.01 10.71
C VAL A 13 -3.40 -5.47 11.18
N LYS A 14 -4.54 -5.96 11.68
CA LYS A 14 -4.69 -7.37 12.08
C LYS A 14 -4.42 -8.33 10.93
N HIS A 15 -5.00 -8.05 9.76
CA HIS A 15 -4.79 -8.87 8.57
C HIS A 15 -3.33 -8.82 8.09
N PHE A 16 -2.73 -7.63 8.09
CA PHE A 16 -1.36 -7.42 7.64
C PHE A 16 -0.34 -8.18 8.48
N VAL A 17 -0.48 -8.17 9.81
CA VAL A 17 0.36 -8.95 10.73
C VAL A 17 0.34 -10.44 10.37
N VAL A 18 -0.83 -10.99 10.03
CA VAL A 18 -0.97 -12.41 9.65
C VAL A 18 -0.32 -12.69 8.29
N VAL A 19 -0.52 -11.83 7.31
CA VAL A 19 0.00 -12.01 5.94
C VAL A 19 1.53 -11.91 5.92
N VAL A 20 2.09 -10.91 6.60
CA VAL A 20 3.54 -10.66 6.61
C VAL A 20 4.26 -11.49 7.68
N ARG A 21 3.49 -12.11 8.60
CA ARG A 21 4.01 -12.91 9.72
C ARG A 21 4.95 -12.08 10.60
N CYS A 22 4.48 -10.89 10.97
CA CYS A 22 5.20 -10.04 11.91
C CYS A 22 5.23 -10.70 13.29
N SER A 23 6.36 -10.58 13.99
CA SER A 23 6.49 -10.99 15.38
C SER A 23 7.53 -10.10 16.08
N GLN A 24 7.67 -10.24 17.40
CA GLN A 24 8.71 -9.52 18.13
C GLN A 24 10.13 -9.88 17.65
N ASP A 25 10.32 -11.11 17.17
CA ASP A 25 11.59 -11.59 16.59
C ASP A 25 11.75 -11.20 15.11
N HIS A 26 10.62 -10.99 14.41
CA HIS A 26 10.59 -10.60 13.00
C HIS A 26 9.81 -9.29 12.83
N LYS A 27 10.47 -8.19 13.19
CA LYS A 27 9.89 -6.85 13.16
C LYS A 27 9.77 -6.33 11.74
N VAL A 28 8.63 -5.73 11.43
CA VAL A 28 8.33 -5.14 10.11
C VAL A 28 8.01 -3.67 10.28
N LEU A 29 8.71 -2.84 9.50
CA LEU A 29 8.52 -1.40 9.48
C LEU A 29 7.65 -1.00 8.28
N ILE A 30 6.61 -0.20 8.52
CA ILE A 30 5.84 0.46 7.45
C ILE A 30 5.89 1.98 7.64
N ILE A 31 6.11 2.68 6.53
CA ILE A 31 5.98 4.14 6.45
C ILE A 31 4.56 4.46 5.96
N VAL A 32 3.69 4.91 6.86
CA VAL A 32 2.32 5.34 6.54
C VAL A 32 2.30 6.85 6.30
N ASP A 33 1.32 7.35 5.54
CA ASP A 33 1.10 8.80 5.47
C ASP A 33 0.56 9.36 6.79
N SER A 34 0.69 10.67 7.01
CA SER A 34 0.29 11.33 8.26
C SER A 34 -1.22 11.52 8.41
N HIS A 35 -2.06 10.69 7.77
CA HIS A 35 -3.50 10.83 7.83
C HIS A 35 -4.03 10.47 9.24
N SER A 36 -5.03 11.21 9.72
CA SER A 36 -5.53 11.14 11.11
C SER A 36 -6.03 9.74 11.50
N SER A 37 -6.56 8.97 10.56
CA SER A 37 -6.96 7.57 10.79
C SER A 37 -5.83 6.64 11.21
N HIS A 38 -4.59 6.96 10.83
CA HIS A 38 -3.39 6.17 11.11
C HIS A 38 -2.70 6.59 12.42
N THR A 39 -2.89 7.84 12.83
CA THR A 39 -2.20 8.44 13.98
C THR A 39 -3.05 8.48 15.24
N VAL A 40 -4.38 8.39 15.13
CA VAL A 40 -5.32 8.55 16.26
C VAL A 40 -5.84 7.20 16.81
N ASN A 41 -5.76 6.11 16.04
CA ASN A 41 -6.25 4.80 16.51
C ASN A 41 -5.26 4.09 17.45
N LEU A 42 -5.41 4.34 18.76
CA LEU A 42 -4.57 3.75 19.80
C LEU A 42 -4.61 2.21 19.82
N ASP A 43 -5.76 1.60 19.53
CA ASP A 43 -5.89 0.13 19.55
C ASP A 43 -5.10 -0.52 18.40
N ALA A 44 -5.11 0.11 17.23
CA ALA A 44 -4.30 -0.33 16.09
C ALA A 44 -2.81 -0.18 16.39
N ILE A 45 -2.39 0.92 17.03
CA ILE A 45 -1.00 1.17 17.40
C ILE A 45 -0.51 0.17 18.45
N LYS A 46 -1.32 -0.11 19.48
CA LYS A 46 -1.00 -1.11 20.51
C LYS A 46 -0.87 -2.51 19.89
N TYR A 47 -1.89 -2.93 19.13
CA TYR A 47 -1.86 -4.22 18.45
C TYR A 47 -0.65 -4.36 17.52
N ALA A 48 -0.34 -3.32 16.75
CA ALA A 48 0.84 -3.28 15.89
C ALA A 48 2.13 -3.50 16.68
N ARG A 49 2.34 -2.70 17.73
CA ARG A 49 3.53 -2.77 18.58
C ARG A 49 3.70 -4.15 19.20
N ASP A 50 2.63 -4.73 19.74
CA ASP A 50 2.66 -6.01 20.43
C ASP A 50 2.97 -7.18 19.46
N ASN A 51 2.72 -7.00 18.17
CA ASN A 51 2.98 -7.99 17.12
C ASN A 51 4.21 -7.66 16.26
N GLY A 52 5.10 -6.77 16.72
CA GLY A 52 6.34 -6.42 16.00
C GLY A 52 6.12 -5.60 14.72
N PHE A 53 4.94 -5.02 14.53
CA PHE A 53 4.63 -4.11 13.44
C PHE A 53 4.91 -2.67 13.88
N ILE A 54 5.94 -2.05 13.31
CA ILE A 54 6.39 -0.71 13.66
C ILE A 54 5.80 0.29 12.67
N MET A 55 5.01 1.23 13.20
CA MET A 55 4.51 2.40 12.47
C MET A 55 5.09 3.65 13.14
N PRO A 56 6.26 4.15 12.71
CA PRO A 56 6.79 5.38 13.26
C PRO A 56 5.88 6.54 12.84
N PRO A 57 5.60 7.49 13.75
CA PRO A 57 5.00 8.74 13.36
C PRO A 57 5.91 9.38 12.30
N PRO A 58 5.36 9.86 11.16
CA PRO A 58 6.21 10.34 10.07
C PRO A 58 7.08 11.50 10.57
N PRO A 59 8.43 11.39 10.52
CA PRO A 59 9.34 12.49 10.87
C PRO A 59 9.44 13.53 9.74
N LEU A 60 8.60 13.39 8.71
CA LEU A 60 8.72 14.10 7.45
C LEU A 60 7.63 15.15 7.38
N SER A 61 8.02 16.39 7.09
CA SER A 61 7.10 17.44 6.67
C SER A 61 6.09 16.86 5.67
N PRO A 62 4.80 17.22 5.73
CA PRO A 62 3.78 16.77 4.78
C PRO A 62 4.21 16.95 3.30
N HIS A 63 5.11 17.90 3.05
CA HIS A 63 5.70 18.20 1.74
C HIS A 63 6.88 17.30 1.32
N ALA A 64 7.40 16.44 2.20
CA ALA A 64 8.49 15.50 1.90
C ALA A 64 7.98 14.06 1.73
N LEU A 65 6.84 13.72 2.34
CA LEU A 65 6.26 12.38 2.34
C LEU A 65 5.92 11.88 0.92
N HIS A 66 5.37 12.73 0.05
CA HIS A 66 5.07 12.38 -1.34
C HIS A 66 6.31 12.05 -2.18
N LYS A 67 7.50 12.53 -1.77
CA LYS A 67 8.79 12.27 -2.46
C LYS A 67 9.56 11.11 -1.86
N LEU A 68 9.17 10.65 -0.67
CA LEU A 68 9.92 9.65 0.10
C LEU A 68 9.10 8.37 0.33
N GLN A 69 7.78 8.40 0.13
CA GLN A 69 6.99 7.19 0.13
C GLN A 69 7.38 6.32 -1.06
N PRO A 70 8.01 5.16 -0.84
CA PRO A 70 8.47 4.30 -1.93
C PRO A 70 7.28 3.83 -2.79
N LEU A 71 6.10 3.73 -2.17
CA LEU A 71 4.83 3.43 -2.85
C LEU A 71 4.44 4.52 -3.85
N GLY A 72 4.57 5.79 -3.46
CA GLY A 72 4.28 6.97 -4.29
C GLY A 72 5.25 7.14 -5.46
N VAL A 73 6.54 6.95 -5.20
CA VAL A 73 7.60 7.28 -6.16
C VAL A 73 7.91 6.15 -7.12
N SER A 74 7.80 4.90 -6.67
CA SER A 74 8.20 3.72 -7.45
C SER A 74 6.98 2.97 -7.98
N PHE A 75 6.17 2.41 -7.07
CA PHE A 75 5.07 1.53 -7.43
C PHE A 75 4.01 2.23 -8.30
N PHE A 76 3.48 3.38 -7.86
CA PHE A 76 2.45 4.09 -8.62
C PHE A 76 2.95 4.63 -9.96
N LYS A 77 4.24 4.96 -10.07
CA LYS A 77 4.85 5.41 -11.33
C LYS A 77 4.82 4.30 -12.38
N VAL A 78 5.11 3.06 -11.98
CA VAL A 78 5.13 1.89 -12.87
C VAL A 78 3.72 1.32 -13.07
N PHE A 79 2.82 1.51 -12.11
CA PHE A 79 1.44 1.00 -12.14
C PHE A 79 0.47 1.90 -12.94
N ASN A 80 0.55 3.22 -12.79
CA ASN A 80 -0.48 4.13 -13.32
C ASN A 80 -0.54 4.13 -14.85
N THR A 81 0.61 4.09 -15.52
CA THR A 81 0.66 4.09 -17.00
C THR A 81 -0.05 2.88 -17.59
N PRO A 82 0.32 1.62 -17.28
CA PRO A 82 -0.37 0.45 -17.81
C PRO A 82 -1.82 0.34 -17.33
N TYR A 83 -2.15 0.84 -16.14
CA TYR A 83 -3.54 0.92 -15.67
C TYR A 83 -4.38 1.86 -16.52
N ASN A 84 -3.86 3.05 -16.83
CA ASN A 84 -4.54 4.01 -17.69
C ASN A 84 -4.73 3.47 -19.12
N ASP A 85 -3.74 2.74 -19.64
CA ASP A 85 -3.85 2.07 -20.95
C ASP A 85 -4.93 1.00 -20.94
N ALA A 86 -4.97 0.15 -19.91
CA ALA A 86 -6.01 -0.87 -19.76
C ALA A 86 -7.42 -0.25 -19.63
N CYS A 87 -7.55 0.86 -18.89
CA CYS A 87 -8.79 1.62 -18.80
C CYS A 87 -9.19 2.19 -20.17
N ARG A 88 -8.23 2.75 -20.93
CA ARG A 88 -8.46 3.30 -22.26
C ARG A 88 -8.93 2.23 -23.25
N GLU A 89 -8.27 1.07 -23.28
CA GLU A 89 -8.67 -0.08 -24.08
C GLU A 89 -10.09 -0.55 -23.73
N TRP A 90 -10.42 -0.59 -22.44
CA TRP A 90 -11.76 -0.95 -21.98
C TRP A 90 -12.81 0.05 -22.47
N MET A 91 -12.53 1.35 -22.38
CA MET A 91 -13.45 2.40 -22.86
C MET A 91 -13.63 2.38 -24.38
N VAL A 92 -12.58 2.07 -25.15
CA VAL A 92 -12.68 1.92 -26.61
C VAL A 92 -13.54 0.70 -26.99
N SER A 93 -13.38 -0.40 -26.25
CA SER A 93 -14.17 -1.63 -26.48
C SER A 93 -15.60 -1.57 -25.94
N HIS A 94 -15.92 -0.60 -25.07
CA HIS A 94 -17.24 -0.40 -24.48
C HIS A 94 -17.72 1.05 -24.65
N PRO A 95 -18.08 1.48 -25.87
CA PRO A 95 -18.54 2.85 -26.12
C PRO A 95 -19.77 3.20 -25.27
N GLY A 96 -19.70 4.31 -24.54
CA GLY A 96 -20.77 4.75 -23.63
C GLY A 96 -20.83 3.99 -22.29
N GLY A 97 -19.98 2.98 -22.11
CA GLY A 97 -19.82 2.25 -20.85
C GLY A 97 -19.06 3.07 -19.80
N ARG A 98 -19.28 2.75 -18.53
CA ARG A 98 -18.53 3.33 -17.40
C ARG A 98 -17.84 2.20 -16.65
N ILE A 99 -16.55 2.38 -16.37
CA ILE A 99 -15.80 1.46 -15.50
C ILE A 99 -16.43 1.52 -14.10
N THR A 100 -16.84 0.37 -13.60
CA THR A 100 -17.44 0.19 -12.27
C THR A 100 -16.44 -0.47 -11.32
N MET A 101 -16.79 -0.54 -10.03
CA MET A 101 -15.97 -1.24 -9.02
C MET A 101 -15.72 -2.71 -9.37
N ASN A 102 -16.63 -3.36 -10.10
CA ASN A 102 -16.50 -4.75 -10.51
C ASN A 102 -15.45 -4.93 -11.62
N ASP A 103 -15.25 -3.91 -12.44
CA ASP A 103 -14.30 -3.93 -13.56
C ASP A 103 -12.85 -3.74 -13.10
N ILE A 104 -12.66 -3.06 -11.95
CA ILE A 104 -11.34 -2.75 -11.40
C ILE A 104 -10.52 -4.03 -11.21
N GLY A 105 -11.11 -5.10 -10.67
CA GLY A 105 -10.41 -6.36 -10.46
C GLY A 105 -9.82 -6.94 -11.75
N GLY A 106 -10.60 -6.92 -12.84
CA GLY A 106 -10.17 -7.41 -14.15
C GLY A 106 -9.11 -6.50 -14.79
N LEU A 107 -9.25 -5.19 -14.66
CA LEU A 107 -8.28 -4.22 -15.18
C LEU A 107 -6.93 -4.35 -14.47
N VAL A 108 -6.95 -4.55 -13.14
CA VAL A 108 -5.74 -4.76 -12.34
C VAL A 108 -5.09 -6.10 -12.68
N ALA A 109 -5.86 -7.19 -12.81
CA ALA A 109 -5.34 -8.50 -13.20
C ALA A 109 -4.59 -8.46 -14.54
N LYS A 110 -5.13 -7.76 -15.55
CA LYS A 110 -4.47 -7.56 -16.85
C LYS A 110 -3.08 -6.93 -16.78
N ILE A 111 -2.80 -6.14 -15.74
CA ILE A 111 -1.50 -5.48 -15.54
C ILE A 111 -0.53 -6.45 -14.89
N PHE A 112 -1.00 -7.22 -13.89
CA PHE A 112 -0.20 -8.23 -13.22
C PHE A 112 0.14 -9.43 -14.12
N ASP A 113 -0.69 -9.71 -15.14
CA ASP A 113 -0.39 -10.71 -16.16
C ASP A 113 0.73 -10.29 -17.12
N ARG A 114 1.13 -9.00 -17.15
CA ARG A 114 2.25 -8.52 -17.97
C ARG A 114 3.57 -8.82 -17.24
N PRO A 115 4.43 -9.74 -17.72
CA PRO A 115 5.60 -10.22 -16.97
C PRO A 115 6.61 -9.12 -16.60
N ALA A 116 6.84 -8.17 -17.50
CA ALA A 116 7.76 -7.05 -17.26
C ALA A 116 7.22 -6.06 -16.22
N THR A 117 5.91 -5.84 -16.22
CA THR A 117 5.24 -4.97 -15.26
C THR A 117 5.15 -5.63 -13.89
N SER A 118 4.77 -6.91 -13.81
CA SER A 118 4.69 -7.64 -12.55
C SER A 118 6.06 -7.82 -11.89
N ALA A 119 7.11 -8.11 -12.65
CA ALA A 119 8.47 -8.18 -12.09
C ALA A 119 8.93 -6.85 -11.48
N THR A 120 8.64 -5.72 -12.14
CA THR A 120 8.99 -4.38 -11.66
C THR A 120 8.15 -3.99 -10.44
N LEU A 121 6.83 -4.24 -10.47
CA LEU A 121 5.93 -4.00 -9.34
C LEU A 121 6.29 -4.85 -8.11
N LEU A 122 6.69 -6.11 -8.33
CA LEU A 122 7.14 -7.01 -7.26
C LEU A 122 8.47 -6.54 -6.64
N LEU A 123 9.43 -6.10 -7.46
CA LEU A 123 10.70 -5.56 -6.97
C LEU A 123 10.48 -4.26 -6.16
N ASP A 124 9.62 -3.38 -6.68
CA ASP A 124 9.28 -2.12 -6.01
C ASP A 124 8.52 -2.35 -4.70
N SER A 125 7.60 -3.33 -4.67
CA SER A 125 6.87 -3.70 -3.45
C SER A 125 7.79 -4.21 -2.34
N LYS A 126 8.87 -4.91 -2.68
CA LYS A 126 9.89 -5.34 -1.71
C LYS A 126 10.72 -4.18 -1.19
N SER A 127 10.96 -3.15 -2.00
CA SER A 127 11.66 -1.93 -1.59
C SER A 127 10.80 -1.03 -0.69
N VAL A 128 9.47 -1.18 -0.73
CA VAL A 128 8.51 -0.48 0.16
C VAL A 128 8.50 -1.12 1.56
N VAL A 129 8.73 -2.44 1.66
CA VAL A 129 8.89 -3.17 2.91
C VAL A 129 10.38 -3.22 3.24
N PHE A 130 10.90 -2.18 3.90
CA PHE A 130 12.25 -2.25 4.46
C PHE A 130 12.30 -3.44 5.42
N GLY A 131 13.23 -4.37 5.16
CA GLY A 131 13.43 -5.62 5.90
C GLY A 131 13.69 -5.43 7.40
N PRO A 132 14.02 -6.52 8.13
CA PRO A 132 14.02 -6.52 9.59
C PRO A 132 14.85 -5.37 10.16
N PHE A 133 14.19 -4.52 10.95
CA PHE A 133 14.79 -3.33 11.54
C PHE A 133 15.78 -3.75 12.64
N HIS A 134 17.08 -3.49 12.43
CA HIS A 134 18.10 -3.68 13.45
C HIS A 134 18.05 -2.50 14.44
N PRO A 135 17.89 -2.73 15.75
CA PRO A 135 17.67 -1.66 16.72
C PRO A 135 19.00 -1.07 17.16
N LEU A 136 19.49 -0.07 16.41
CA LEU A 136 20.53 0.84 16.88
C LEU A 136 20.23 2.27 16.42
N PHE A 137 19.01 2.76 16.63
CA PHE A 137 18.65 4.19 16.79
C PHE A 137 17.30 4.29 17.51
#